data_AF-A0ABD5DDW7-F1
#
_entry.id   AF-A0ABD5DDW7-F1
#
_cell.length_a   1.000
_cell.length_b   1.000
_cell.length_c   1.000
_cell.angle_alpha   90.00
_cell.angle_beta   90.00
_cell.angle_gamma   90.00
#
_symmetry.space_group_name_H-M   'P 1'
#
loop_
_entity.id
_entity.type
_entity.pdbx_description
1 polymer ?
#
loop_
_entity_poly.entity_id
_entity_poly.type
_entity_poly.pdbx_seq_one_letter_code
_entity_poly.pdbx_strand_id
1 'polypeptide(L)'
;ELTRRMNGALPEDFAAIARDYVAKLQAEPAKIASRKASQNALNAYGPHLPELLGGSADLAPSNLTIWSGSTSIKEDPAGNYIHYGVREFGMTAVANGIA
;
A
#
# COMPACT_ATOMS: atom_id res chain seq x y z
N GLU A 1 18.74 -1.50 3.48
CA GLU A 1 17.32 -1.07 3.51
C GLU A 1 17.14 0.28 4.20
N LEU A 2 17.45 0.43 5.50
CA LEU A 2 17.28 1.68 6.25
C LEU A 2 17.88 2.92 5.55
N THR A 3 19.15 2.87 5.14
CA THR A 3 19.82 3.99 4.44
C THR A 3 19.10 4.38 3.14
N ARG A 4 18.58 3.40 2.38
CA ARG A 4 17.81 3.64 1.15
C ARG A 4 16.54 4.43 1.47
N ARG A 5 15.79 4.00 2.50
CA ARG A 5 14.55 4.65 2.96
C ARG A 5 14.81 6.07 3.47
N MET A 6 15.85 6.26 4.28
CA MET A 6 16.25 7.59 4.78
C MET A 6 16.61 8.57 3.65
N ASN A 7 17.11 8.06 2.53
CA ASN A 7 17.42 8.86 1.34
C ASN A 7 16.20 9.05 0.41
N GLY A 8 15.01 8.55 0.76
CA GLY A 8 13.81 8.63 -0.07
C GLY A 8 13.88 7.83 -1.38
N ALA A 9 14.84 6.90 -1.49
CA ALA A 9 15.01 6.09 -2.69
C ALA A 9 14.10 4.85 -2.64
N LEU A 10 13.57 4.45 -3.79
CA LEU A 10 12.84 3.18 -3.96
C LEU A 10 13.82 2.01 -4.18
N PRO A 11 13.39 0.76 -4.02
CA PRO A 11 14.17 -0.40 -4.47
C PRO A 11 14.54 -0.27 -5.94
N GLU A 12 15.77 -0.68 -6.30
CA GLU A 12 16.35 -0.44 -7.63
C GLU A 12 15.51 -1.05 -8.78
N ASP A 13 14.90 -2.20 -8.53
CA ASP A 13 14.07 -2.96 -9.46
C ASP A 13 12.61 -2.47 -9.54
N PHE A 14 12.15 -1.66 -8.59
CA PHE A 14 10.75 -1.27 -8.47
C PHE A 14 10.21 -0.58 -9.73
N ALA A 15 11.00 0.27 -10.37
CA ALA A 15 10.60 0.97 -11.58
C ALA A 15 10.42 0.03 -12.79
N ALA A 16 11.15 -1.08 -12.85
CA ALA A 16 10.93 -2.11 -13.87
C ALA A 16 9.65 -2.89 -13.56
N ILE A 17 9.50 -3.35 -12.32
CA ILE A 17 8.32 -4.09 -11.84
C ILE A 17 7.02 -3.32 -12.10
N ALA A 18 7.00 -2.02 -11.78
CA ALA A 18 5.83 -1.18 -11.99
C ALA A 18 5.47 -1.04 -13.48
N ARG A 19 6.47 -0.88 -14.36
CA ARG A 19 6.24 -0.78 -15.81
C ARG A 19 5.72 -2.09 -16.38
N ASP A 20 6.30 -3.21 -15.98
CA ASP A 20 5.89 -4.54 -16.43
C ASP A 20 4.46 -4.85 -15.98
N TYR A 21 4.10 -4.46 -14.75
CA TYR A 21 2.73 -4.60 -14.26
C TYR A 21 1.72 -3.75 -15.05
N VAL A 22 2.05 -2.49 -15.35
CA VAL A 22 1.20 -1.63 -16.19
C VAL A 22 1.04 -2.19 -17.61
N ALA A 23 2.13 -2.65 -18.23
CA ALA A 23 2.09 -3.27 -19.55
C ALA A 23 1.21 -4.53 -19.57
N LYS A 24 1.30 -5.36 -18.52
CA LYS A 24 0.42 -6.52 -18.35
C LYS A 24 -1.06 -6.12 -18.28
N LEU A 25 -1.41 -5.12 -17.48
CA LEU A 25 -2.80 -4.64 -17.36
C LEU A 25 -3.34 -4.12 -18.70
N GLN A 26 -2.49 -3.49 -19.52
CA GLN A 26 -2.87 -3.03 -20.85
C GLN A 26 -3.12 -4.18 -21.83
N ALA A 27 -2.35 -5.27 -21.71
CA ALA A 27 -2.51 -6.49 -22.52
C ALA A 27 -3.71 -7.35 -22.06
N GLU A 28 -4.08 -7.28 -20.78
CA GLU A 28 -5.14 -8.08 -20.15
C GLU A 28 -6.27 -7.16 -19.62
N PRO A 29 -7.11 -6.58 -20.51
CA PRO A 29 -8.13 -5.63 -20.10
C PRO A 29 -9.19 -6.30 -19.21
N ALA A 30 -9.49 -5.68 -18.07
CA ALA A 30 -10.48 -6.15 -17.12
C ALA A 30 -11.53 -5.06 -16.81
N LYS A 31 -12.82 -5.43 -16.81
CA LYS A 31 -13.92 -4.53 -16.43
C LYS A 31 -14.12 -4.55 -14.91
N ILE A 32 -13.30 -3.78 -14.19
CA ILE A 32 -13.34 -3.67 -12.73
C ILE A 32 -13.45 -2.21 -12.29
N ALA A 33 -13.96 -1.97 -11.08
CA ALA A 33 -13.94 -0.64 -10.49
C ALA A 33 -12.50 -0.21 -10.16
N SER A 34 -12.20 1.09 -10.27
CA SER A 34 -10.86 1.62 -9.97
C SER A 34 -10.40 1.36 -8.53
N ARG A 35 -11.31 1.33 -7.55
CA ARG A 35 -10.99 0.88 -6.17
C ARG A 35 -10.47 -0.56 -6.12
N LYS A 36 -11.00 -1.45 -6.96
CA LYS A 36 -10.52 -2.83 -7.06
C LYS A 36 -9.18 -2.88 -7.80
N ALA A 37 -9.00 -2.06 -8.82
CA ALA A 37 -7.70 -1.89 -9.48
C ALA A 37 -6.62 -1.37 -8.50
N SER A 38 -6.98 -0.44 -7.60
CA SER A 38 -6.11 0.03 -6.51
C SER A 38 -5.68 -1.11 -5.59
N GLN A 39 -6.62 -1.95 -5.14
CA GLN A 39 -6.29 -3.16 -4.36
C GLN A 39 -5.38 -4.13 -5.13
N ASN A 40 -5.61 -4.32 -6.42
CA ASN A 40 -4.76 -5.18 -7.25
C ASN A 40 -3.34 -4.62 -7.32
N ALA A 41 -3.18 -3.30 -7.46
CA ALA A 41 -1.88 -2.64 -7.40
C ALA A 41 -1.20 -2.80 -6.03
N LEU A 42 -1.94 -2.70 -4.92
CA LEU A 42 -1.40 -2.99 -3.59
C LEU A 42 -0.88 -4.43 -3.47
N ASN A 43 -1.59 -5.40 -4.03
CA ASN A 43 -1.12 -6.80 -4.07
C ASN A 43 0.11 -6.99 -4.97
N ALA A 44 0.22 -6.21 -6.05
CA ALA A 44 1.35 -6.29 -6.97
C ALA A 44 2.60 -5.60 -6.41
N TYR A 45 2.45 -4.46 -5.74
CA TYR A 45 3.57 -3.62 -5.29
C TYR A 45 3.96 -3.85 -3.83
N GLY A 46 3.02 -4.25 -2.97
CA GLY A 46 3.26 -4.51 -1.55
C GLY A 46 4.45 -5.42 -1.27
N PRO A 47 4.60 -6.57 -1.97
CA PRO A 47 5.77 -7.46 -1.80
C PRO A 47 7.12 -6.81 -2.11
N HIS A 48 7.14 -5.73 -2.89
CA HIS A 48 8.36 -5.04 -3.31
C HIS A 48 8.62 -3.74 -2.54
N LEU A 49 7.67 -3.30 -1.70
CA LEU A 49 7.78 -2.08 -0.91
C LEU A 49 7.65 -2.42 0.58
N PRO A 50 8.71 -2.97 1.22
CA PRO A 50 8.66 -3.32 2.64
C PRO A 50 8.45 -2.10 3.56
N GLU A 51 8.76 -0.90 3.07
CA GLU A 51 8.48 0.37 3.74
C GLU A 51 7.01 0.82 3.73
N LEU A 52 6.13 0.15 2.98
CA LEU A 52 4.73 0.54 2.86
C LEU A 52 4.01 0.40 4.19
N LEU A 53 3.54 1.50 4.77
CA LEU A 53 2.68 1.53 5.95
C LEU A 53 1.35 2.18 5.58
N GLY A 54 0.29 1.37 5.52
CA GLY A 54 -1.04 1.79 5.05
C GLY A 54 -2.11 1.71 6.13
N GLY A 55 -3.33 2.10 5.77
CA GLY A 55 -4.50 1.95 6.64
C GLY A 55 -5.75 2.58 6.06
N SER A 56 -6.86 2.46 6.79
CA SER A 56 -8.13 3.10 6.44
C SER A 56 -8.89 3.53 7.70
N ALA A 57 -9.65 4.61 7.57
CA ALA A 57 -10.52 5.13 8.60
C ALA A 57 -11.84 4.33 8.67
N ASP A 58 -11.77 3.09 9.15
CA ASP A 58 -12.89 2.14 9.28
C ASP A 58 -13.62 1.78 7.97
N LEU A 59 -13.00 2.08 6.83
CA LEU A 59 -13.56 1.83 5.50
C LEU A 59 -12.75 0.80 4.70
N ALA A 60 -11.91 0.00 5.37
CA ALA A 60 -11.04 -1.00 4.74
C ALA A 60 -11.76 -1.91 3.71
N PRO A 61 -12.92 -2.53 3.98
CA PRO A 61 -13.62 -3.37 3.00
C PRO A 61 -14.24 -2.57 1.85
N SER A 62 -14.47 -1.27 2.03
CA SER A 62 -15.09 -0.38 1.03
C SER A 62 -14.06 0.29 0.13
N ASN A 63 -12.95 0.77 0.72
CA ASN A 63 -11.81 1.36 0.02
C ASN A 63 -10.88 0.31 -0.60
N LEU A 64 -10.89 -0.92 -0.07
CA LEU A 64 -10.05 -2.04 -0.50
C LEU A 64 -8.55 -1.81 -0.28
N THR A 65 -8.20 -1.34 0.93
CA THR A 65 -6.81 -1.00 1.32
C THR A 65 -6.01 -2.18 1.88
N ILE A 66 -6.65 -3.31 2.17
CA ILE A 66 -5.98 -4.53 2.65
C ILE A 66 -5.56 -5.38 1.44
N TRP A 67 -4.28 -5.74 1.38
CA TRP A 67 -3.68 -6.68 0.42
C TRP A 67 -3.21 -7.96 1.12
N SER A 68 -2.80 -8.98 0.37
CA SER A 68 -2.53 -10.32 0.91
C SER A 68 -1.45 -10.40 2.00
N GLY A 69 -0.49 -9.48 1.99
CA GLY A 69 0.56 -9.36 3.02
C GLY A 69 0.34 -8.21 4.01
N SER A 70 -0.89 -7.70 4.14
CA SER A 70 -1.23 -6.73 5.18
C SER A 70 -1.27 -7.40 6.55
N THR A 71 -0.52 -6.85 7.50
CA THR A 71 -0.52 -7.28 8.91
C THR A 71 -0.80 -6.08 9.80
N SER A 72 -1.79 -6.21 10.68
CA SER A 72 -2.19 -5.15 11.59
C SER A 72 -1.09 -4.86 12.62
N ILE A 73 -0.73 -3.59 12.80
CA ILE A 73 0.25 -3.19 13.83
C ILE A 73 -0.22 -3.46 15.27
N LYS A 74 -1.53 -3.68 15.45
CA LYS A 74 -2.12 -4.09 16.73
C LYS A 74 -1.83 -5.55 17.06
N GLU A 75 -1.75 -6.39 16.03
CA GLU A 75 -1.52 -7.83 16.16
C GLU A 75 -0.03 -8.16 16.16
N ASP A 76 0.74 -7.49 15.30
CA ASP A 76 2.19 -7.57 15.22
C ASP A 76 2.77 -6.16 15.12
N PRO A 77 3.55 -5.67 16.10
CA PRO A 77 4.20 -4.36 16.02
C PRO A 77 5.12 -4.16 14.80
N ALA A 78 5.58 -5.24 14.15
CA ALA A 78 6.33 -5.20 12.90
C ALA A 78 5.44 -5.19 11.63
N GLY A 79 4.12 -5.14 11.81
CA GLY A 79 3.13 -5.09 10.73
C GLY A 79 3.18 -3.79 9.92
N ASN A 80 2.32 -3.72 8.91
CA ASN A 80 2.33 -2.68 7.87
C ASN A 80 0.93 -2.06 7.64
N TYR A 81 -0.03 -2.33 8.53
CA TYR A 81 -1.41 -1.86 8.39
C TYR A 81 -1.96 -1.26 9.69
N ILE A 82 -2.58 -0.09 9.59
CA ILE A 82 -3.19 0.64 10.70
C ILE A 82 -4.71 0.68 10.53
N HIS A 83 -5.43 0.17 11.54
CA HIS A 83 -6.87 0.37 11.69
C HIS A 83 -7.13 1.70 12.42
N TYR A 84 -7.28 2.79 11.68
CA TYR A 84 -7.40 4.14 12.25
C TYR A 84 -8.72 4.39 13.01
N GLY A 85 -9.76 3.58 12.75
CA GLY A 85 -11.14 3.87 13.16
C GLY A 85 -11.72 5.08 12.41
N VAL A 86 -12.89 5.58 12.81
CA VAL A 86 -13.55 6.74 12.14
C VAL A 86 -12.86 8.05 12.55
N ARG A 87 -11.64 8.28 12.02
CA ARG A 87 -10.74 9.37 12.43
C ARG A 87 -9.93 9.92 11.26
N GLU A 88 -10.59 10.43 10.23
CA GLU A 88 -9.95 10.84 8.97
C GLU A 88 -8.90 11.93 9.15
N PHE A 89 -9.21 12.94 9.97
CA PHE A 89 -8.27 14.04 10.21
C PHE A 89 -7.06 13.57 11.02
N GLY A 90 -7.30 12.80 12.08
CA GLY A 90 -6.23 12.19 12.89
C GLY A 90 -5.37 11.23 12.09
N MET A 91 -5.98 10.38 11.26
CA MET A 91 -5.28 9.49 10.32
C MET A 91 -4.31 10.27 9.44
N THR A 92 -4.78 11.37 8.84
CA THR A 92 -3.97 12.19 7.94
C THR A 92 -2.84 12.91 8.68
N ALA A 93 -3.09 13.46 9.87
CA ALA A 93 -2.06 14.09 10.68
C ALA A 93 -1.00 13.08 11.18
N VAL A 94 -1.42 11.86 11.55
CA VAL A 94 -0.51 10.77 11.91
C VAL A 94 0.34 10.35 10.72
N ALA A 95 -0.24 10.23 9.52
CA ALA A 95 0.50 9.91 8.30
C ALA A 95 1.58 10.97 7.97
N ASN A 96 1.31 12.25 8.20
CA ASN A 96 2.33 13.31 8.06
C ASN A 96 3.51 13.15 9.03
N GLY A 97 3.28 12.64 10.24
CA GLY A 97 4.37 12.37 11.20
C GLY A 97 5.15 11.10 10.90
N ILE A 98 4.60 10.19 10.09
CA ILE A 98 5.25 8.95 9.65
C ILE A 98 6.17 9.21 8.44
N ALA A 99 5.75 10.08 7.52
CA ALA A 99 6.47 10.41 6.27
C ALA A 99 7.68 11.32 6.51
#